data_AF-A0A920FLZ8-F1
#
_entry.id   AF-A0A920FLZ8-F1
#
_cell.length_a   1.000
_cell.length_b   1.000
_cell.length_c   1.000
_cell.angle_alpha   90.00
_cell.angle_beta   90.00
_cell.angle_gamma   90.00
#
_symmetry.space_group_name_H-M   'P 1'
#
loop_
_entity.id
_entity.type
_entity.pdbx_description
1 polymer ?
#
loop_
_entity_poly.entity_id
_entity_poly.type
_entity_poly.pdbx_seq_one_letter_code
_entity_poly.pdbx_strand_id
1 'polypeptide(L)'
;MNAAIKGILVLGVVLLFISGCSQPVPDPQISLYKRLGGEKTLVAVSLQVSRKPAMRKVIAPDQARIFRQRLSEWLCKASSGPCDFPGRKEFFQEIELNPEQQQQLLQALEEVLRETGIPETNQQELLSKLLKS
;
A
#
# COMPACT_ATOMS: atom_id res chain seq x y z
N MET A 1 4.28 -51.68 53.46
CA MET A 1 3.20 -50.85 54.03
C MET A 1 3.91 -49.74 54.82
N ASN A 2 3.96 -48.47 54.45
CA ASN A 2 3.05 -47.60 53.70
C ASN A 2 3.82 -46.57 52.87
N ALA A 3 3.29 -46.26 51.69
CA ALA A 3 3.77 -45.24 50.77
C ALA A 3 3.30 -43.85 51.19
N ALA A 4 4.08 -42.80 50.87
CA ALA A 4 3.59 -41.62 50.15
C ALA A 4 4.70 -40.56 50.06
N ILE A 5 5.45 -40.62 48.96
CA ILE A 5 6.16 -39.47 48.40
C ILE A 5 5.08 -38.55 47.83
N LYS A 6 4.87 -37.37 48.42
CA LYS A 6 4.09 -36.29 47.79
C LYS A 6 4.93 -35.03 47.80
N GLY A 7 5.86 -34.99 46.85
CA GLY A 7 6.61 -33.80 46.52
C GLY A 7 5.83 -32.88 45.58
N ILE A 8 6.29 -31.64 45.59
CA ILE A 8 6.27 -30.67 44.49
C ILE A 8 5.02 -29.78 44.44
N LEU A 9 5.15 -28.72 45.23
CA LEU A 9 4.81 -27.32 44.98
C LEU A 9 4.89 -26.98 43.47
N VAL A 10 3.75 -26.73 42.82
CA VAL A 10 3.73 -26.11 41.48
C VAL A 10 2.82 -24.89 41.53
N LEU A 11 3.46 -23.75 41.77
CA LEU A 11 2.92 -22.41 41.61
C LEU A 11 2.67 -22.19 40.11
N GLY A 12 1.41 -22.11 39.71
CA GLY A 12 1.00 -21.91 38.32
C GLY A 12 1.41 -20.53 37.81
N VAL A 13 2.52 -20.46 37.08
CA VAL A 13 2.90 -19.29 36.29
C VAL A 13 2.19 -19.38 34.95
N VAL A 14 1.08 -18.65 34.82
CA VAL A 14 0.41 -18.40 33.54
C VAL A 14 1.25 -17.36 32.78
N LEU A 15 2.18 -17.82 31.95
CA LEU A 15 2.88 -17.00 30.96
C LEU A 15 1.90 -16.63 29.85
N LEU A 16 1.31 -15.44 29.97
CA LEU A 16 0.63 -14.75 28.88
C LEU A 16 1.64 -14.52 27.75
N PHE A 17 1.59 -15.38 26.73
CA PHE A 17 2.24 -15.14 25.43
C PHE A 17 1.52 -13.99 24.74
N ILE A 18 1.91 -12.76 25.08
CA ILE A 18 1.58 -11.58 24.28
C ILE A 18 2.54 -11.59 23.08
N SER A 19 2.27 -12.44 22.09
CA SER A 19 2.92 -12.35 20.78
C SER A 19 2.35 -11.13 20.07
N GLY A 20 2.81 -9.95 20.48
CA GLY A 20 2.65 -8.74 19.67
C GLY A 20 3.37 -8.97 18.36
N CYS A 21 2.64 -8.91 17.24
CA CYS A 21 3.25 -8.91 15.91
C CYS A 21 4.15 -7.68 15.81
N SER A 22 5.44 -7.86 16.09
CA SER A 22 6.47 -6.88 15.77
C SER A 22 6.48 -6.73 14.25
N GLN A 23 5.86 -5.68 13.74
CA GLN A 23 5.98 -5.33 12.34
C GLN A 23 7.45 -4.99 12.10
N PRO A 24 8.14 -5.66 11.15
CA PRO A 24 9.54 -5.39 10.89
C PRO A 24 9.71 -3.91 10.57
N VAL A 25 10.60 -3.24 11.32
CA VAL A 25 10.94 -1.84 11.07
C VAL A 25 11.54 -1.77 9.67
N PRO A 26 10.99 -0.95 8.75
CA PRO A 26 11.48 -0.89 7.38
C PRO A 26 12.95 -0.51 7.33
N ASP A 27 13.78 -1.29 6.62
CA ASP A 27 15.18 -0.95 6.39
C ASP A 27 15.25 0.40 5.62
N PRO A 28 15.82 1.46 6.21
CA PRO A 28 15.90 2.77 5.57
C PRO A 28 16.82 2.78 4.34
N GLN A 29 17.68 1.77 4.15
CA GLN A 29 18.54 1.66 2.96
C GLN A 29 17.78 1.18 1.71
N ILE A 30 16.61 0.55 1.90
CA ILE A 30 15.78 0.07 0.80
C ILE A 30 14.74 1.15 0.49
N SER A 31 14.78 1.70 -0.74
CA SER A 31 13.80 2.70 -1.17
C SER A 31 12.37 2.17 -1.04
N LEU A 32 11.42 3.08 -0.77
CA LEU A 32 10.01 2.72 -0.67
C LEU A 32 9.55 1.97 -1.94
N TYR A 33 10.00 2.38 -3.12
CA TYR A 33 9.74 1.68 -4.38
C TYR A 33 10.09 0.18 -4.32
N LYS A 34 11.28 -0.17 -3.82
CA LYS A 34 11.69 -1.58 -3.67
C LYS A 34 10.85 -2.29 -2.60
N ARG A 35 10.54 -1.63 -1.48
CA ARG A 35 9.69 -2.20 -0.41
C ARG A 35 8.24 -2.44 -0.84
N LEU A 36 7.75 -1.67 -1.81
CA LEU A 36 6.45 -1.89 -2.46
C LEU A 36 6.47 -3.05 -3.47
N GLY A 37 7.65 -3.61 -3.79
CA GLY A 37 7.80 -4.68 -4.80
C GLY A 37 8.11 -4.17 -6.22
N GLY A 38 8.45 -2.88 -6.35
CA GLY A 38 8.88 -2.27 -7.61
C GLY A 38 7.79 -2.17 -8.67
N GLU A 39 8.21 -1.97 -9.92
CA GLU A 39 7.36 -1.69 -11.08
C GLU A 39 6.19 -2.67 -11.23
N LYS A 40 6.46 -3.98 -11.10
CA LYS A 40 5.42 -5.01 -11.26
C LYS A 40 4.25 -4.79 -10.30
N THR A 41 4.53 -4.47 -9.03
CA THR A 41 3.48 -4.19 -8.06
C THR A 41 2.76 -2.90 -8.39
N LEU A 42 3.48 -1.83 -8.77
CA LEU A 42 2.85 -0.55 -9.07
C LEU A 42 1.93 -0.62 -10.30
N VAL A 43 2.34 -1.33 -11.35
CA VAL A 43 1.50 -1.61 -12.52
C VAL A 43 0.25 -2.42 -12.12
N ALA A 44 0.41 -3.42 -11.25
CA ALA A 44 -0.71 -4.21 -10.76
C ALA A 44 -1.69 -3.38 -9.93
N VAL A 45 -1.19 -2.52 -9.02
CA VAL A 45 -1.99 -1.57 -8.24
C VAL A 45 -2.75 -0.64 -9.18
N SER A 46 -2.07 -0.02 -10.16
CA SER A 46 -2.73 0.89 -11.11
C SER A 46 -3.81 0.20 -11.94
N LEU A 47 -3.59 -1.06 -12.33
CA LEU A 47 -4.60 -1.87 -12.99
C LEU A 47 -5.81 -2.12 -12.08
N GLN A 48 -5.60 -2.49 -10.82
CA GLN A 48 -6.67 -2.72 -9.85
C GLN A 48 -7.46 -1.44 -9.56
N VAL A 49 -6.79 -0.29 -9.40
CA VAL A 49 -7.44 1.02 -9.24
C VAL A 49 -8.32 1.33 -10.44
N SER A 50 -7.82 1.13 -11.67
CA SER A 50 -8.62 1.37 -12.89
C SER A 50 -9.87 0.49 -13.00
N ARG A 51 -9.93 -0.62 -12.25
CA ARG A 51 -11.07 -1.55 -12.22
C ARG A 51 -12.08 -1.20 -11.14
N LYS A 52 -11.76 -0.32 -10.18
CA LYS A 52 -12.70 0.10 -9.13
C LYS A 52 -13.93 0.75 -9.76
N PRO A 53 -15.16 0.47 -9.27
CA PRO A 53 -16.39 1.00 -9.86
C PRO A 53 -16.42 2.52 -9.96
N ALA A 54 -15.86 3.24 -8.97
CA ALA A 54 -15.73 4.70 -9.03
C ALA A 54 -14.85 5.14 -10.20
N MET A 55 -13.70 4.50 -10.39
CA MET A 55 -12.76 4.84 -11.45
C MET A 55 -13.29 4.50 -12.85
N ARG A 56 -13.97 3.36 -13.01
CA ARG A 56 -14.58 2.97 -14.29
C ARG A 56 -15.66 3.93 -14.79
N LYS A 57 -16.27 4.73 -13.90
CA LYS A 57 -17.28 5.73 -14.27
C LYS A 57 -16.67 7.05 -14.75
N VAL A 58 -15.45 7.37 -14.31
CA VAL A 58 -14.82 8.67 -14.55
C VAL A 58 -13.72 8.61 -15.60
N ILE A 59 -13.07 7.45 -15.79
CA ILE A 59 -12.05 7.28 -16.81
C ILE A 59 -12.72 6.93 -18.14
N ALA A 60 -12.45 7.70 -19.19
CA ALA A 60 -12.94 7.40 -20.53
C ALA A 60 -12.34 6.05 -21.04
N PRO A 61 -13.12 5.22 -21.78
CA PRO A 61 -12.65 3.90 -22.20
C PRO A 61 -11.34 3.90 -22.99
N ASP A 62 -11.12 4.91 -23.83
CA ASP A 62 -9.91 5.15 -24.62
C ASP A 62 -8.72 5.67 -23.77
N GLN A 63 -9.00 6.40 -22.69
CA GLN A 63 -8.00 6.87 -21.74
C GLN A 63 -7.55 5.79 -20.73
N ALA A 64 -8.25 4.66 -20.63
CA ALA A 64 -7.97 3.66 -19.60
C ALA A 64 -6.52 3.11 -19.64
N ARG A 65 -5.90 3.06 -20.83
CA ARG A 65 -4.49 2.67 -20.97
C ARG A 65 -3.56 3.73 -20.37
N ILE A 66 -3.71 4.99 -20.80
CA ILE A 66 -2.84 6.08 -20.38
C ILE A 66 -3.02 6.38 -18.88
N PHE A 67 -4.25 6.28 -18.36
CA PHE A 67 -4.52 6.38 -16.92
C PHE A 67 -3.68 5.39 -16.09
N ARG A 68 -3.69 4.10 -16.46
CA ARG A 68 -2.94 3.07 -15.71
C ARG A 68 -1.44 3.33 -15.75
N GLN A 69 -0.93 3.73 -16.90
CA GLN A 69 0.48 4.06 -17.08
C GLN A 69 0.85 5.26 -16.17
N ARG A 70 0.15 6.38 -16.29
CA ARG A 70 0.44 7.59 -15.51
C ARG A 70 0.26 7.39 -14.02
N LEU A 71 -0.75 6.63 -13.60
CA LEU A 71 -0.90 6.27 -12.20
C LEU A 71 0.31 5.47 -11.72
N SER A 72 0.79 4.48 -12.49
CA SER A 72 1.97 3.69 -12.09
C SER A 72 3.25 4.53 -12.01
N GLU A 73 3.41 5.49 -12.93
CA GLU A 73 4.52 6.46 -12.93
C GLU A 73 4.43 7.42 -11.74
N TRP A 74 3.23 7.90 -11.39
CA TRP A 74 3.03 8.75 -10.21
C TRP A 74 3.37 8.01 -8.91
N LEU A 75 2.90 6.77 -8.75
CA LEU A 75 3.25 5.91 -7.61
C LEU A 75 4.76 5.64 -7.56
N CYS A 76 5.38 5.41 -8.72
CA CYS A 76 6.81 5.19 -8.82
C CYS A 76 7.58 6.44 -8.39
N LYS A 77 7.22 7.62 -8.90
CA LYS A 77 7.87 8.89 -8.55
C LYS A 77 7.72 9.18 -7.05
N ALA A 78 6.51 9.02 -6.51
CA ALA A 78 6.24 9.22 -5.09
C ALA A 78 7.04 8.26 -4.21
N SER A 79 7.33 7.04 -4.67
CA SER A 79 8.11 6.06 -3.94
C SER A 79 9.62 6.10 -4.21
N SER A 80 10.10 7.15 -4.91
CA SER A 80 11.50 7.33 -5.30
C SER A 80 12.03 6.20 -6.20
N GLY A 81 11.19 5.74 -7.12
CA GLY A 81 11.52 4.77 -8.17
C GLY A 81 12.16 5.41 -9.41
N PRO A 82 12.76 4.59 -10.29
CA PRO A 82 13.51 5.03 -11.46
C PRO A 82 12.63 5.24 -12.70
N CYS A 83 11.62 6.10 -12.60
CA CYS A 83 10.70 6.41 -13.69
C CYS A 83 10.78 7.88 -14.09
N ASP A 84 10.36 8.14 -15.33
CA ASP A 84 10.09 9.48 -15.82
C ASP A 84 8.59 9.77 -15.70
N PHE A 85 8.21 10.59 -14.73
CA PHE A 85 6.82 11.00 -14.51
C PHE A 85 6.70 12.48 -14.84
N PRO A 86 5.84 12.87 -15.81
CA PRO A 86 5.76 14.25 -16.29
C PRO A 86 5.31 15.25 -15.22
N GLY A 87 4.59 14.78 -14.20
CA GLY A 87 4.12 15.59 -13.09
C GLY A 87 2.64 15.36 -12.80
N ARG A 88 2.23 15.70 -11.59
CA ARG A 88 0.87 15.44 -11.08
C ARG A 88 -0.17 16.28 -11.83
N LYS A 89 0.17 17.54 -12.14
CA LYS A 89 -0.71 18.45 -12.86
C LYS A 89 -0.95 17.94 -14.28
N GLU A 90 0.12 17.55 -14.97
CA GLU A 90 0.13 17.03 -16.33
C GLU A 90 -0.71 15.75 -16.40
N PHE A 91 -0.54 14.84 -15.44
CA PHE A 91 -1.37 13.64 -15.34
C PHE A 91 -2.86 13.95 -15.21
N PHE A 92 -3.26 14.82 -14.28
CA PHE A 92 -4.69 15.14 -14.10
C PHE A 92 -5.28 15.92 -15.27
N GLN A 93 -4.48 16.71 -15.97
CA GLN A 93 -4.89 17.37 -17.21
C GLN A 93 -5.05 16.37 -18.36
N GLU A 94 -4.13 15.43 -18.53
CA GLU A 94 -4.15 14.41 -19.59
C GLU A 94 -5.36 13.47 -19.47
N ILE A 95 -5.78 13.15 -18.24
CA ILE A 95 -6.96 12.31 -17.97
C ILE A 95 -8.23 13.15 -17.72
N GLU A 96 -8.12 14.47 -17.72
CA GLU A 96 -9.24 15.40 -17.51
C GLU A 96 -10.02 15.17 -16.18
N LEU A 97 -9.31 14.77 -15.12
CA LEU A 97 -9.93 14.55 -13.81
C LEU A 97 -10.18 15.87 -13.08
N ASN A 98 -11.44 16.15 -12.76
CA ASN A 98 -11.80 17.28 -11.89
C ASN A 98 -11.41 17.03 -10.42
N PRO A 99 -11.44 18.05 -9.53
CA PRO A 99 -11.01 17.90 -8.14
C PRO A 99 -11.75 16.80 -7.35
N GLU A 100 -13.05 16.62 -7.59
CA GLU A 100 -13.82 15.57 -6.94
C GLU A 100 -13.37 14.18 -7.40
N GLN A 101 -13.14 14.01 -8.70
CA GLN A 101 -12.65 12.75 -9.28
C GLN A 101 -11.21 12.44 -8.87
N GLN A 102 -10.37 13.47 -8.65
CA GLN A 102 -9.04 13.29 -8.06
C GLN A 102 -9.12 12.76 -6.63
N GLN A 103 -10.09 13.22 -5.83
CA GLN A 103 -10.33 12.66 -4.50
C GLN A 103 -10.83 11.20 -4.59
N GLN A 104 -11.72 10.90 -5.53
CA GLN A 104 -12.17 9.52 -5.78
C GLN A 104 -11.02 8.60 -6.18
N LEU A 105 -10.05 9.10 -6.96
CA LEU A 105 -8.83 8.37 -7.30
C LEU A 105 -8.01 8.04 -6.05
N LEU A 106 -7.81 9.00 -5.15
CA LEU A 106 -7.07 8.76 -3.90
C LEU A 106 -7.78 7.74 -3.01
N GLN A 107 -9.11 7.81 -2.90
CA GLN A 107 -9.90 6.83 -2.15
C GLN A 107 -9.82 5.42 -2.75
N ALA A 108 -9.94 5.32 -4.08
CA ALA A 108 -9.80 4.05 -4.79
C ALA A 108 -8.39 3.46 -4.64
N LEU A 109 -7.36 4.30 -4.62
CA LEU A 109 -5.98 3.88 -4.36
C LEU A 109 -5.81 3.35 -2.94
N GLU A 110 -6.32 4.06 -1.93
CA GLU A 110 -6.26 3.62 -0.53
C GLU A 110 -6.98 2.27 -0.34
N GLU A 111 -8.16 2.11 -0.95
CA GLU A 111 -8.90 0.85 -0.94
C GLU A 111 -8.09 -0.29 -1.56
N VAL A 112 -7.50 -0.07 -2.74
CA VAL A 112 -6.66 -1.08 -3.40
C VAL A 112 -5.43 -1.42 -2.56
N LEU A 113 -4.75 -0.42 -1.99
CA LEU A 113 -3.56 -0.67 -1.15
C LEU A 113 -3.92 -1.57 0.04
N ARG A 114 -5.07 -1.33 0.70
CA ARG A 114 -5.56 -2.16 1.79
C ARG A 114 -5.93 -3.58 1.38
N GLU A 115 -6.31 -3.80 0.12
CA GLU A 115 -6.60 -5.13 -0.44
C GLU A 115 -5.33 -5.89 -0.86
N THR A 116 -4.18 -5.20 -0.94
CA THR A 116 -2.89 -5.83 -1.25
C THR A 116 -2.21 -6.43 -0.01
N GLY A 117 -1.17 -7.24 -0.24
CA GLY A 117 -0.26 -7.70 0.81
C GLY A 117 0.85 -6.70 1.18
N ILE A 118 0.78 -5.45 0.70
CA ILE A 118 1.77 -4.42 1.04
C ILE A 118 1.65 -4.10 2.54
N PRO A 119 2.75 -4.06 3.32
CA PRO A 119 2.68 -3.66 4.72
C PRO A 119 2.05 -2.28 4.91
N GLU A 120 1.16 -2.13 5.89
CA GLU A 120 0.42 -0.88 6.14
C GLU A 120 1.34 0.35 6.27
N THR A 121 2.49 0.20 6.92
CA THR A 121 3.50 1.25 7.04
C THR A 121 3.99 1.77 5.69
N ASN A 122 4.19 0.88 4.70
CA ASN A 122 4.56 1.27 3.34
C ASN A 122 3.40 1.93 2.60
N GLN A 123 2.16 1.49 2.85
CA GLN A 123 0.96 2.13 2.26
C GLN A 123 0.81 3.58 2.75
N GLN A 124 0.91 3.79 4.06
CA GLN A 124 0.81 5.11 4.69
C GLN A 124 1.94 6.04 4.23
N GLU A 125 3.18 5.53 4.13
CA GLU A 125 4.30 6.31 3.63
C GLU A 125 4.08 6.74 2.17
N LEU A 126 3.58 5.83 1.31
CA LEU A 126 3.26 6.12 -0.08
C LEU A 126 2.18 7.21 -0.20
N LEU A 127 1.07 7.06 0.53
CA LEU A 127 -0.02 8.05 0.55
C LEU A 127 0.47 9.42 1.03
N SER A 128 1.30 9.47 2.08
CA SER A 128 1.89 10.71 2.58
C SER A 128 2.76 11.42 1.53
N LYS A 129 3.53 10.64 0.74
CA LYS A 129 4.38 11.19 -0.33
C LYS A 129 3.55 11.70 -1.51
N LEU A 130 2.48 11.00 -1.89
CA LEU A 130 1.57 11.42 -2.97
C LEU A 130 0.88 12.76 -2.68
N LEU A 131 0.53 13.01 -1.42
CA LEU A 131 -0.08 14.28 -1.01
C LEU A 131 0.89 15.46 -1.09
N LYS A 132 2.21 15.20 -1.06
CA LYS A 132 3.28 16.21 -1.12
C LYS A 132 3.92 16.36 -2.50
N SER A 133 3.66 15.41 -3.41
CA SER A 133 4.19 15.39 -4.78
C SER A 133 3.36 16.21 -5.76
#